data_AF-A0A0A1H0G6-F1
#
_entry.id   AF-A0A0A1H0G6-F1
#
_cell.length_a   1.000
_cell.length_b   1.000
_cell.length_c   1.000
_cell.angle_alpha   90.00
_cell.angle_beta   90.00
_cell.angle_gamma   90.00
#
_symmetry.space_group_name_H-M   'P 1'
#
loop_
_entity.id
_entity.type
_entity.pdbx_description
1 polymer ?
#
loop_
_entity_poly.entity_id
_entity_poly.type
_entity_poly.pdbx_seq_one_letter_code
_entity_poly.pdbx_strand_id
1 'polypeptide(L)'
;MKLIFDATQLNQLFGKELQNKRKLHRLSTHELSAQLQKHYDISVSAMTISRVERGSVVSSDKLFAIARFLDINLNEFINYLPSADEKLK
;
A
#
# COMPACT_ATOMS: atom_id res chain seq x y z
N MET A 1 17.89 -15.69 -16.64
CA MET A 1 17.11 -14.43 -16.68
C MET A 1 17.10 -13.90 -15.25
N LYS A 2 17.89 -12.86 -14.91
CA LYS A 2 17.88 -12.29 -13.55
C LYS A 2 16.52 -11.62 -13.34
N LEU A 3 15.70 -12.16 -12.44
CA LEU A 3 14.55 -11.44 -11.90
C LEU A 3 15.11 -10.19 -11.21
N ILE A 4 15.13 -9.07 -11.91
CA ILE A 4 15.44 -7.78 -11.30
C ILE A 4 14.21 -7.45 -10.46
N PHE A 5 14.25 -7.89 -9.20
CA PHE A 5 13.26 -7.50 -8.21
C PHE A 5 13.38 -6.00 -7.97
N ASP A 6 12.38 -5.24 -8.41
CA ASP A 6 12.34 -3.80 -8.28
C ASP A 6 11.27 -3.44 -7.25
N ALA A 7 11.70 -3.02 -6.06
CA ALA A 7 10.83 -2.52 -5.02
C ALA A 7 9.91 -1.39 -5.52
N THR A 8 10.33 -0.66 -6.56
CA THR A 8 9.53 0.36 -7.23
C THR A 8 8.31 -0.25 -7.94
N GLN A 9 8.49 -1.36 -8.66
CA GLN A 9 7.39 -2.05 -9.34
C GLN A 9 6.40 -2.63 -8.33
N LEU A 10 6.90 -3.16 -7.21
CA LEU A 10 6.05 -3.65 -6.12
C LEU A 10 5.22 -2.53 -5.49
N ASN A 11 5.84 -1.39 -5.22
CA ASN A 11 5.14 -0.22 -4.69
C ASN A 11 4.10 0.32 -5.68
N GLN A 12 4.38 0.27 -6.99
CA GLN A 12 3.41 0.64 -8.03
C GLN A 12 2.22 -0.33 -8.08
N LEU A 13 2.46 -1.65 -7.99
CA LEU A 13 1.40 -2.66 -7.93
C LEU A 13 0.52 -2.45 -6.70
N PHE A 14 1.12 -2.26 -5.53
CA PHE A 14 0.41 -1.94 -4.30
C PHE A 14 -0.40 -0.65 -4.42
N GLY A 15 0.21 0.42 -4.94
CA GLY A 15 -0.45 1.70 -5.14
C GLY A 15 -1.68 1.60 -6.05
N LYS A 16 -1.59 0.78 -7.11
CA LYS A 16 -2.71 0.51 -8.02
C LYS A 16 -3.83 -0.27 -7.33
N GLU A 17 -3.48 -1.29 -6.53
CA GLU A 17 -4.48 -2.05 -5.77
C GLU A 17 -5.20 -1.17 -4.74
N LEU A 18 -4.45 -0.34 -4.01
CA LEU A 18 -4.99 0.64 -3.08
C LEU A 18 -5.99 1.56 -3.78
N GLN A 19 -5.61 2.11 -4.93
CA GLN A 19 -6.50 2.97 -5.71
C GLN A 19 -7.77 2.24 -6.14
N ASN A 20 -7.67 0.99 -6.60
CA ASN A 20 -8.81 0.19 -7.03
C ASN A 20 -9.76 -0.07 -5.87
N LYS A 21 -9.25 -0.56 -4.73
CA LYS A 21 -10.04 -0.81 -3.53
C LYS A 21 -10.71 0.47 -3.03
N ARG A 22 -9.99 1.59 -2.93
CA ARG A 22 -10.60 2.87 -2.55
C ARG A 22 -11.77 3.27 -3.48
N LYS A 23 -11.60 3.11 -4.80
CA LYS A 23 -12.66 3.39 -5.78
C LYS A 23 -13.84 2.43 -5.66
N LEU A 24 -13.61 1.15 -5.37
CA LEU A 24 -14.67 0.17 -5.10
C LEU A 24 -15.51 0.55 -3.86
N HIS A 25 -14.86 1.09 -2.84
CA HIS A 25 -15.53 1.67 -1.66
C HIS A 25 -16.17 3.04 -1.93
N ARG A 26 -16.07 3.57 -3.16
CA ARG A 26 -16.59 4.90 -3.58
C ARG A 26 -16.06 6.07 -2.76
N LEU A 27 -14.82 5.96 -2.28
CA LEU A 27 -14.19 7.01 -1.47
C LEU A 27 -13.24 7.86 -2.32
N SER A 28 -13.25 9.17 -2.11
CA SER A 28 -12.15 10.07 -2.45
C SER A 28 -10.97 9.88 -1.49
N THR A 29 -9.81 10.45 -1.84
CA THR A 29 -8.64 10.44 -0.93
C THR A 29 -8.88 11.24 0.34
N HIS A 30 -9.69 12.30 0.29
CA HIS A 30 -10.11 13.07 1.46
C HIS A 30 -11.06 12.28 2.37
N GLU A 31 -12.02 11.56 1.80
CA GLU A 31 -12.93 10.72 2.60
C GLU A 31 -12.18 9.56 3.24
N LEU A 32 -11.27 8.90 2.51
CA LEU A 32 -10.42 7.87 3.11
C LEU A 32 -9.56 8.44 4.26
N SER A 33 -8.96 9.62 4.06
CA SER A 33 -8.22 10.34 5.12
C SER A 33 -9.07 10.53 6.38
N ALA A 34 -10.30 11.04 6.21
CA ALA A 34 -11.21 11.26 7.33
C ALA A 34 -11.63 9.95 8.03
N GLN A 35 -11.87 8.89 7.26
CA GLN A 35 -12.23 7.58 7.82
C GLN A 35 -11.09 6.96 8.63
N LEU A 36 -9.85 7.08 8.16
CA LEU A 36 -8.68 6.56 8.89
C LEU A 36 -8.49 7.27 10.24
N GLN A 37 -8.67 8.59 10.27
CA GLN A 37 -8.65 9.35 11.52
C GLN A 37 -9.79 8.90 12.45
N LYS A 38 -11.00 8.71 11.92
CA LYS A 38 -12.18 8.32 12.71
C LYS A 38 -12.07 6.92 13.30
N HIS A 39 -11.56 5.94 12.53
CA HIS A 39 -11.58 4.53 12.92
C HIS A 39 -10.33 4.06 13.64
N TYR A 40 -9.18 4.69 13.38
CA TYR A 40 -7.88 4.25 13.90
C TYR A 40 -7.11 5.33 14.66
N ASP A 41 -7.64 6.56 14.73
CA ASP A 41 -6.94 7.74 15.27
C ASP A 41 -5.59 8.01 14.57
N ILE A 42 -5.50 7.64 13.28
CA ILE A 42 -4.29 7.81 12.46
C ILE A 42 -4.51 8.91 11.44
N SER A 43 -3.67 9.95 11.53
CA SER A 43 -3.66 11.05 10.56
C SER A 43 -2.84 10.70 9.32
N VAL A 44 -3.55 10.48 8.21
CA VAL A 44 -2.97 10.32 6.87
C VAL A 44 -3.60 11.33 5.94
N SER A 45 -2.81 12.27 5.41
CA SER A 45 -3.34 13.29 4.51
C SER A 45 -3.80 12.70 3.16
N ALA A 46 -4.79 13.33 2.52
CA ALA A 46 -5.22 12.99 1.17
C ALA A 46 -4.07 13.01 0.15
N MET A 47 -3.10 13.93 0.32
CA MET A 47 -1.90 14.01 -0.51
C MET A 47 -1.00 12.78 -0.31
N THR A 48 -0.84 12.34 0.94
CA THR A 48 -0.09 11.13 1.27
C THR A 48 -0.72 9.91 0.60
N ILE A 49 -2.04 9.74 0.71
CA ILE A 49 -2.76 8.65 0.04
C ILE A 49 -2.54 8.70 -1.48
N SER A 50 -2.67 9.86 -2.11
CA SER A 50 -2.41 10.04 -3.55
C SER A 50 -0.96 9.73 -3.96
N ARG A 51 0.01 9.97 -3.08
CA ARG A 51 1.41 9.58 -3.32
C ARG A 51 1.59 8.06 -3.24
N VAL A 52 0.96 7.40 -2.27
CA VAL A 52 1.00 5.93 -2.16
C VAL A 52 0.36 5.27 -3.37
N GLU A 53 -0.78 5.80 -3.86
CA GLU A 53 -1.40 5.31 -5.10
C GLU A 53 -0.49 5.38 -6.33
N ARG A 54 0.50 6.28 -6.31
CA ARG A 54 1.51 6.43 -7.36
C ARG A 54 2.80 5.65 -7.06
N GLY A 55 2.81 4.80 -6.04
CA GLY A 55 3.94 3.97 -5.65
C GLY A 55 4.96 4.65 -4.73
N SER A 56 4.59 5.74 -4.03
CA SER A 56 5.45 6.31 -3.00
C SER A 56 5.38 5.49 -1.70
N VAL A 57 6.51 5.38 -1.02
CA VAL A 57 6.61 4.72 0.29
C VAL A 57 6.11 5.67 1.38
N VAL A 58 5.45 5.11 2.39
CA VAL A 58 5.02 5.80 3.62
C VAL A 58 5.40 4.96 4.83
N SER A 59 5.26 5.55 6.02
CA SER A 59 5.50 4.84 7.28
C SER A 59 4.57 3.62 7.43
N SER A 60 5.08 2.56 8.05
CA SER A 60 4.41 1.26 8.11
C SER A 60 3.07 1.32 8.82
N ASP A 61 2.95 2.07 9.91
CA ASP A 61 1.71 2.32 10.66
C ASP A 61 0.57 2.84 9.76
N LYS A 62 0.87 3.83 8.91
CA LYS A 62 -0.10 4.42 7.98
C LYS A 62 -0.47 3.44 6.88
N LEU A 63 0.51 2.69 6.38
CA LEU A 63 0.29 1.67 5.36
C LEU A 63 -0.61 0.54 5.89
N PHE A 64 -0.38 0.07 7.11
CA PHE A 64 -1.23 -0.93 7.78
C PHE A 64 -2.65 -0.41 8.00
N ALA A 65 -2.82 0.84 8.44
CA ALA A 65 -4.13 1.44 8.63
C ALA A 65 -4.93 1.51 7.32
N ILE A 66 -4.28 1.97 6.24
CA ILE A 66 -4.91 2.05 4.91
C ILE A 66 -5.28 0.65 4.42
N ALA A 67 -4.34 -0.30 4.48
CA ALA A 67 -4.54 -1.67 4.01
C ALA A 67 -5.66 -2.37 4.79
N ARG A 68 -5.70 -2.20 6.12
CA ARG A 68 -6.75 -2.76 6.97
C ARG A 68 -8.12 -2.15 6.66
N PHE A 69 -8.19 -0.85 6.45
CA PHE A 69 -9.46 -0.19 6.10
C PHE A 69 -10.00 -0.63 4.74
N LEU A 70 -9.13 -0.83 3.76
CA LEU A 70 -9.46 -1.21 2.38
C LEU A 70 -9.48 -2.71 2.13
N ASP A 71 -9.31 -3.53 3.17
CA ASP A 71 -9.25 -4.99 3.08
C ASP A 71 -8.22 -5.47 2.04
N ILE A 72 -6.99 -4.97 2.18
CA ILE A 72 -5.82 -5.34 1.37
C ILE A 72 -4.92 -6.25 2.20
N ASN A 73 -4.69 -7.45 1.70
CA ASN A 73 -3.78 -8.41 2.31
C ASN A 73 -2.33 -8.10 1.94
N LEU A 74 -1.60 -7.44 2.84
CA LEU A 74 -0.21 -7.05 2.61
C LEU A 74 0.73 -8.24 2.36
N ASN A 75 0.38 -9.44 2.82
CA ASN A 75 1.20 -10.64 2.60
C ASN A 75 1.27 -11.02 1.12
N GLU A 76 0.25 -10.68 0.33
CA GLU A 76 0.25 -10.89 -1.13
C GLU A 76 1.40 -10.13 -1.79
N PHE A 77 1.80 -8.99 -1.22
CA PHE A 77 2.89 -8.16 -1.71
C PHE A 77 4.25 -8.57 -1.11
N ILE A 78 4.27 -9.16 0.09
CA ILE A 78 5.52 -9.62 0.72
C ILE A 78 6.07 -10.88 0.03
N ASN A 79 5.20 -11.76 -0.48
CA ASN A 79 5.61 -13.01 -1.16
C ASN A 79 6.37 -12.78 -2.49
N TYR A 80 6.39 -11.56 -3.00
CA TYR A 80 7.20 -11.22 -4.17
C TYR A 80 8.64 -10.88 -3.80
N LEU A 81 8.94 -10.59 -2.53
CA LEU A 81 10.31 -10.39 -2.08
C LEU A 81 11.07 -11.71 -2.18
N PRO A 82 12.26 -11.74 -2.82
CA PRO A 82 13.06 -12.95 -2.84
C PRO A 82 13.33 -13.37 -1.39
N SER A 83 12.94 -14.59 -1.04
CA SER A 83 13.36 -15.22 0.21
C SER A 83 14.88 -15.11 0.32
N ALA A 84 15.39 -14.73 1.48
CA ALA A 84 16.82 -14.55 1.72
C ALA A 84 17.68 -15.78 1.33
N ASP A 85 17.05 -16.96 1.18
CA ASP A 85 17.66 -18.21 0.73
C ASP A 85 18.09 -18.27 -0.74
N GLU A 86 17.63 -17.38 -1.63
CA GLU A 86 18.05 -17.41 -3.05
C GLU A 86 19.46 -16.83 -3.32
N LYS A 87 20.15 -16.34 -2.28
CA LYS A 87 21.55 -15.86 -2.39
C LYS A 87 22.61 -16.88 -1.95
N LEU A 88 22.22 -18.11 -1.63
CA LEU A 88 23.14 -19.18 -1.19
C LEU A 88 22.97 -20.45 -2.03
N LYS A 89 23.10 -20.35 -3.36
CA LYS A 89 23.51 -21.47 -4.23
C LYS A 89 24.40 -20.98 -5.36
#